data_AF-A0A847I233-F1
#
_entry.id   AF-A0A847I233-F1
#
_cell.length_a   1.000
_cell.length_b   1.000
_cell.length_c   1.000
_cell.angle_alpha   90.00
_cell.angle_beta   90.00
_cell.angle_gamma   90.00
#
_symmetry.space_group_name_H-M   'P 1'
#
loop_
_entity.id
_entity.type
_entity.pdbx_description
1 polymer ?
#
loop_
_entity_poly.entity_id
_entity_poly.type
_entity_poly.pdbx_seq_one_letter_code
_entity_poly.pdbx_strand_id
1 'polypeptide(L)'
;MTENEPTATPQTFDFATLATALALFRIDCRRYPTTDEGLRALLQPPAEADVRQRWQGPYIEHAGQLQDPWGHDLQYICPGSHNPFSYDLSSAGPDGRHGSPDDVCNWRKDAPSVAPPAAG
;
A
#
# COMPACT_ATOMS: atom_id res chain seq x y z
N MET A 1 7.51 -4.66 -41.71
CA MET A 1 6.51 -4.68 -40.62
C MET A 1 7.08 -5.58 -39.56
N THR A 2 7.56 -4.97 -38.48
CA THR A 2 7.86 -5.57 -37.16
C THR A 2 8.14 -4.36 -36.28
N GLU A 3 7.07 -3.69 -35.87
CA GLU A 3 6.57 -3.73 -34.48
C GLU A 3 7.49 -2.98 -33.54
N ASN A 4 7.11 -1.72 -33.28
CA ASN A 4 7.61 -0.93 -32.18
C ASN A 4 7.39 -1.73 -30.90
N GLU A 5 8.45 -2.16 -30.22
CA GLU A 5 8.35 -2.61 -28.83
C GLU A 5 8.12 -1.36 -27.97
N PRO A 6 6.95 -1.16 -27.33
CA PRO A 6 6.90 -0.21 -26.25
C PRO A 6 7.68 -0.84 -25.10
N THR A 7 8.94 -0.42 -24.93
CA THR A 7 9.66 -0.64 -23.66
C THR A 7 8.92 0.19 -22.61
N ALA A 8 7.82 -0.36 -22.08
CA ALA A 8 7.12 0.22 -20.96
C ALA A 8 8.11 0.16 -19.79
N THR A 9 8.80 1.27 -19.54
CA THR A 9 9.48 1.46 -18.27
C THR A 9 8.44 1.21 -17.20
N PRO A 10 8.64 0.24 -16.28
CA PRO A 10 7.70 0.03 -15.19
C PRO A 10 7.52 1.39 -14.52
N GLN A 11 6.29 1.93 -14.56
CA GLN A 11 6.02 3.15 -13.82
C GLN A 11 6.05 2.74 -12.36
N THR A 12 7.13 3.08 -11.66
CA THR A 12 7.28 2.73 -10.25
C THR A 12 6.33 3.60 -9.44
N PHE A 13 5.31 3.00 -8.85
CA PHE A 13 4.53 3.67 -7.81
C PHE A 13 5.37 3.77 -6.53
N ASP A 14 5.51 4.98 -5.98
CA ASP A 14 6.24 5.21 -4.74
C ASP A 14 5.27 5.38 -3.57
N PHE A 15 5.45 4.54 -2.54
CA PHE A 15 4.69 4.60 -1.30
C PHE A 15 5.18 5.68 -0.32
N ALA A 16 6.22 6.46 -0.63
CA ALA A 16 6.85 7.40 0.30
C ALA A 16 5.86 8.38 0.97
N THR A 17 4.92 8.93 0.21
CA THR A 17 3.91 9.86 0.75
C THR A 17 2.99 9.17 1.75
N LEU A 18 2.48 7.98 1.40
CA LEU A 18 1.64 7.18 2.30
C LEU A 18 2.40 6.65 3.51
N ALA A 19 3.65 6.27 3.33
CA ALA A 19 4.52 5.85 4.42
C ALA A 19 4.72 6.97 5.44
N THR A 20 4.87 8.20 4.97
CA THR A 20 4.94 9.39 5.83
C THR A 20 3.63 9.62 6.57
N ALA A 21 2.50 9.56 5.89
CA ALA A 21 1.18 9.71 6.51
C ALA A 21 0.89 8.63 7.57
N LEU A 22 1.23 7.37 7.28
CA LEU A 22 1.12 6.24 8.21
C LEU A 22 2.04 6.42 9.43
N ALA A 23 3.24 6.96 9.23
CA ALA A 23 4.16 7.26 10.33
C ALA A 23 3.61 8.35 11.26
N LEU A 24 3.03 9.42 10.70
CA LEU A 24 2.37 10.49 11.47
C LEU A 24 1.19 9.94 12.28
N PHE A 25 0.31 9.16 11.64
CA PHE A 25 -0.78 8.48 12.33
C PHE A 25 -0.26 7.65 13.51
N ARG A 26 0.83 6.88 13.32
CA ARG A 26 1.44 6.09 14.40
C ARG A 26 2.01 6.94 15.53
N ILE A 27 2.57 8.11 15.24
CA ILE A 27 3.10 9.02 16.26
C ILE A 27 1.97 9.49 17.18
N ASP A 28 0.85 9.91 16.59
CA ASP A 28 -0.27 10.49 17.32
C ASP A 28 -1.12 9.41 18.01
N CYS A 29 -1.54 8.41 17.24
CA CYS A 29 -2.45 7.35 17.68
C CYS A 29 -1.73 6.18 18.36
N ARG A 30 -0.38 6.21 18.44
CA ARG A 30 0.49 5.17 19.02
C ARG A 30 0.43 3.79 18.35
N ARG A 31 -0.27 3.66 17.23
CA ARG A 31 -0.36 2.45 16.40
C ARG A 31 -0.62 2.84 14.95
N TYR A 32 -0.37 1.93 14.01
CA TYR A 32 -0.87 2.08 12.65
C TYR A 32 -2.39 1.85 12.60
N PRO A 33 -3.09 2.32 11.54
CA PRO A 33 -4.48 1.94 11.28
C PRO A 33 -4.62 0.42 11.24
N THR A 34 -5.75 -0.11 11.70
CA THR A 34 -6.05 -1.54 11.54
C THR A 34 -6.46 -1.84 10.10
N THR A 35 -6.48 -3.11 9.71
CA THR A 35 -7.00 -3.52 8.39
C THR A 35 -8.47 -3.12 8.20
N ASP A 36 -9.29 -3.19 9.25
CA ASP A 36 -10.70 -2.76 9.20
C ASP A 36 -10.80 -1.25 9.02
N GLU A 37 -10.03 -0.47 9.78
CA GLU A 37 -9.98 0.98 9.59
C GLU A 37 -9.44 1.36 8.22
N GLY A 38 -8.42 0.66 7.73
CA GLY A 38 -7.81 0.86 6.42
C GLY A 38 -7.15 2.24 6.26
N LEU A 39 -6.76 2.56 5.02
CA LEU A 39 -6.11 3.84 4.70
C LEU A 39 -7.04 5.06 4.84
N ARG A 40 -8.36 4.85 4.87
CA ARG A 40 -9.34 5.92 5.15
C ARG A 40 -9.13 6.58 6.53
N ALA A 41 -8.50 5.88 7.48
CA ALA A 41 -8.10 6.45 8.77
C ALA A 41 -7.07 7.58 8.65
N LEU A 42 -6.39 7.69 7.50
CA LEU A 42 -5.51 8.79 7.19
C LEU A 42 -6.29 10.06 6.80
N LEU A 43 -7.49 9.91 6.24
CA LEU A 43 -8.33 11.03 5.80
C LEU A 43 -9.39 11.42 6.84
N GLN A 44 -9.90 10.43 7.58
CA GLN A 44 -11.01 10.61 8.50
C GLN A 44 -10.68 10.02 9.88
N PRO A 45 -11.19 10.62 10.97
CA PRO A 45 -10.95 10.13 12.31
C PRO A 45 -11.53 8.72 12.49
N PRO A 46 -10.78 7.78 13.09
CA PRO A 46 -11.27 6.43 13.37
C PRO A 46 -12.53 6.39 14.24
N ALA A 47 -13.24 5.26 14.22
CA ALA A 47 -14.44 5.04 15.02
C ALA A 47 -14.14 4.80 16.51
N GLU A 48 -12.99 4.17 16.78
CA GLU A 48 -12.53 3.85 18.12
C GLU A 48 -12.24 5.14 18.90
N ALA A 49 -12.80 5.27 20.10
CA ALA A 49 -12.87 6.53 20.84
C ALA A 49 -11.50 7.00 21.34
N ASP A 50 -10.66 6.09 21.84
CA ASP A 50 -9.35 6.42 22.38
C ASP A 50 -8.39 6.89 21.28
N VAL A 51 -8.45 6.25 20.11
CA VAL A 51 -7.68 6.63 18.93
C VAL A 51 -8.22 7.92 18.32
N ARG A 52 -9.55 8.08 18.23
CA ARG A 52 -10.18 9.33 17.76
C ARG A 52 -9.74 10.54 18.58
N GLN A 53 -9.63 10.41 19.91
CA GLN A 53 -9.18 11.51 20.77
C GLN A 53 -7.73 11.93 20.51
N ARG A 54 -6.90 11.01 20.00
CA ARG A 54 -5.48 11.25 19.71
C ARG A 54 -5.23 11.70 18.28
N TRP A 55 -6.16 11.42 17.37
CA TRP A 55 -6.05 11.70 15.94
C TRP A 55 -5.90 13.21 15.67
N GLN A 56 -4.87 13.59 14.92
CA GLN A 56 -4.57 14.97 14.54
C GLN A 56 -4.60 15.20 13.03
N GLY A 57 -5.21 14.27 12.29
CA GLY A 57 -5.30 14.35 10.84
C GLY A 57 -6.21 15.48 10.34
N PRO A 58 -6.47 15.51 9.03
CA PRO A 58 -6.12 14.49 8.06
C PRO A 58 -4.60 14.44 7.78
N TYR A 59 -4.08 13.23 7.58
CA TYR A 59 -2.67 12.96 7.26
C TYR A 59 -2.39 12.89 5.75
N ILE A 60 -3.46 12.94 4.95
CA ILE A 60 -3.45 13.04 3.48
C ILE A 60 -4.46 14.11 3.07
N GLU A 61 -4.25 14.74 1.92
CA GLU A 61 -5.06 15.86 1.45
C GLU A 61 -6.37 15.42 0.80
N HIS A 62 -6.35 14.31 0.05
CA HIS A 62 -7.52 13.84 -0.68
C HIS A 62 -7.51 12.32 -0.89
N ALA A 63 -8.70 11.75 -1.08
CA ALA A 63 -8.90 10.30 -1.24
C ALA A 63 -8.15 9.69 -2.43
N GLY A 64 -7.86 10.48 -3.48
CA GLY A 64 -7.06 10.02 -4.63
C GLY A 64 -5.65 9.57 -4.26
N GLN A 65 -5.09 10.01 -3.12
CA GLN A 65 -3.80 9.53 -2.63
C GLN A 65 -3.86 8.09 -2.08
N LEU A 66 -5.07 7.53 -1.93
CA LEU A 66 -5.29 6.13 -1.54
C LEU A 66 -5.37 5.19 -2.74
N GLN A 67 -5.22 5.74 -3.95
CA GLN A 67 -5.23 5.00 -5.21
C GLN A 67 -3.83 5.03 -5.82
N ASP A 68 -3.54 4.01 -6.61
CA ASP A 68 -2.34 3.99 -7.43
C ASP A 68 -2.50 4.85 -8.71
N PRO A 69 -1.43 5.06 -9.49
CA PRO A 69 -1.47 5.88 -10.71
C PRO A 69 -2.41 5.34 -11.80
N TRP A 70 -2.82 4.07 -11.70
CA TRP A 70 -3.73 3.41 -12.64
C TRP A 70 -5.19 3.49 -12.18
N GLY A 71 -5.44 4.09 -11.01
CA GLY A 71 -6.79 4.29 -10.45
C GLY A 71 -7.32 3.10 -9.68
N HIS A 72 -6.45 2.15 -9.29
CA HIS A 72 -6.81 1.04 -8.43
C HIS A 72 -6.60 1.40 -6.96
N ASP A 73 -7.51 0.95 -6.10
CA ASP A 73 -7.37 1.15 -4.65
C ASP A 73 -6.19 0.34 -4.13
N LEU A 74 -5.44 0.92 -3.20
CA LEU A 74 -4.32 0.24 -2.57
C LEU A 74 -4.77 -0.80 -1.55
N GLN A 75 -4.10 -1.94 -1.53
CA GLN A 75 -4.32 -2.97 -0.54
C GLN A 75 -3.45 -2.71 0.68
N TYR A 76 -4.10 -2.58 1.84
CA TYR A 76 -3.45 -2.32 3.11
C TYR A 76 -3.80 -3.40 4.12
N ILE A 77 -2.78 -3.96 4.79
CA ILE A 77 -2.95 -4.97 5.83
C ILE A 77 -2.11 -4.60 7.03
N CYS A 78 -2.73 -4.54 8.21
CA CYS A 78 -2.06 -4.31 9.48
C CYS A 78 -2.75 -5.11 10.60
N PRO A 79 -2.01 -5.96 11.35
CA PRO A 79 -0.58 -6.26 11.20
C PRO A 79 -0.24 -6.90 9.84
N GLY A 80 0.89 -6.53 9.24
CA GLY A 80 1.30 -7.05 7.93
C GLY A 80 1.58 -8.56 7.96
N SER A 81 1.32 -9.24 6.85
CA SER A 81 1.72 -10.64 6.63
C SER A 81 3.23 -10.76 6.37
N HIS A 82 3.79 -9.81 5.63
CA HIS A 82 5.22 -9.69 5.34
C HIS A 82 5.95 -8.82 6.35
N ASN A 83 5.26 -7.83 6.93
CA ASN A 83 5.78 -6.99 8.02
C ASN A 83 4.94 -7.14 9.31
N PRO A 84 5.18 -8.18 10.13
CA PRO A 84 4.34 -8.51 11.30
C PRO A 84 4.25 -7.41 12.38
N PHE A 85 5.24 -6.53 12.45
CA PHE A 85 5.31 -5.44 13.43
C PHE A 85 4.87 -4.08 12.88
N SER A 86 4.45 -4.03 11.62
CA SER A 86 3.95 -2.82 10.97
C SER A 86 2.81 -3.17 10.01
N TYR A 87 2.93 -2.77 8.75
CA TYR A 87 1.90 -2.87 7.75
C TYR A 87 2.48 -3.33 6.41
N ASP A 88 1.62 -3.99 5.66
CA ASP A 88 1.83 -4.31 4.26
C ASP A 88 0.99 -3.34 3.43
N LEU A 89 1.61 -2.78 2.40
CA LEU A 89 0.95 -1.91 1.43
C LEU A 89 1.33 -2.35 0.02
N SER A 90 0.34 -2.60 -0.83
CA SER A 90 0.52 -3.00 -2.23
C SER A 90 -0.43 -2.31 -3.19
N SER A 91 0.03 -2.12 -4.43
CA SER A 91 -0.74 -1.69 -5.60
C SER A 91 -0.87 -2.87 -6.55
N ALA A 92 -2.02 -2.96 -7.22
CA ALA A 92 -2.31 -3.97 -8.24
C ALA A 92 -1.56 -3.72 -9.56
N GLY A 93 -0.78 -2.64 -9.65
CA GLY A 93 -0.01 -2.32 -10.84
C GLY A 93 -0.87 -1.95 -12.06
N PRO A 94 -0.25 -1.85 -13.25
CA PRO A 94 -0.94 -1.58 -14.51
C PRO A 94 -2.04 -2.58 -14.88
N ASP A 95 -1.93 -3.85 -14.47
CA ASP A 95 -2.88 -4.89 -14.87
C ASP A 95 -4.15 -4.92 -13.99
N GLY A 96 -4.12 -4.26 -12.84
CA GLY A 96 -5.22 -4.17 -11.89
C GLY A 96 -5.52 -5.49 -11.18
N ARG A 97 -4.58 -6.45 -11.18
CA ARG A 97 -4.75 -7.79 -10.59
C ARG A 97 -3.70 -8.06 -9.52
N HIS A 98 -4.13 -8.05 -8.27
CA HIS A 98 -3.29 -8.52 -7.17
C HIS A 98 -2.80 -9.96 -7.36
N GLY A 99 -1.56 -10.22 -6.99
CA GLY A 99 -0.85 -11.47 -7.18
C GLY A 99 -0.11 -11.56 -8.51
N SER A 100 -0.05 -10.48 -9.28
CA SER A 100 0.66 -10.41 -10.55
C SER A 100 2.15 -10.05 -10.35
N PRO A 101 3.02 -10.30 -11.35
CA PRO A 101 4.41 -9.88 -11.28
C PRO A 101 4.61 -8.36 -11.23
N ASP A 102 3.66 -7.59 -11.76
CA ASP A 102 3.69 -6.12 -11.80
C ASP A 102 3.15 -5.43 -10.54
N ASP A 103 2.65 -6.20 -9.57
CA ASP A 103 2.35 -5.71 -8.23
C ASP A 103 3.54 -4.94 -7.64
N VAL A 104 3.25 -3.75 -7.12
CA VAL A 104 4.22 -2.91 -6.40
C VAL A 104 3.92 -3.04 -4.91
N CYS A 105 4.88 -3.48 -4.10
CA CYS A 105 4.69 -3.76 -2.68
C CYS A 105 5.78 -3.13 -1.81
N ASN A 106 5.44 -2.63 -0.62
CA ASN A 106 6.41 -2.01 0.30
C ASN A 106 7.42 -3.00 0.93
N TRP A 107 7.17 -4.32 0.85
CA TRP A 107 8.07 -5.37 1.36
C TRP A 107 8.96 -6.01 0.28
N ARG A 108 8.67 -5.81 -1.01
CA ARG A 108 9.36 -6.49 -2.12
C ARG A 108 10.38 -5.53 -2.73
N LYS A 109 11.61 -5.49 -2.17
CA LYS A 109 12.68 -4.61 -2.70
C LYS A 109 13.33 -5.12 -3.99
N ASP A 110 13.14 -6.39 -4.32
CA ASP A 110 13.59 -7.00 -5.58
C ASP A 110 12.66 -8.19 -5.89
N ALA A 111 12.24 -8.36 -7.13
CA ALA A 111 11.76 -9.67 -7.60
C ALA A 111 12.49 -9.97 -8.91
N PRO A 112 13.04 -11.19 -9.05
CA PRO A 112 12.15 -12.32 -9.27
C PRO A 112 12.53 -13.55 -8.43
N SER A 113 11.53 -14.26 -7.91
CA SER A 113 11.70 -15.68 -7.62
C SER A 113 10.47 -16.42 -8.13
N VAL A 114 10.54 -16.79 -9.40
CA VAL A 114 9.72 -17.89 -9.90
C VAL A 114 10.17 -19.16 -9.20
N ALA A 115 9.28 -19.75 -8.41
CA ALA A 115 9.36 -21.17 -8.09
C ALA A 115 7.95 -21.71 -7.82
N PRO A 116 7.31 -22.40 -8.78
CA PRO A 116 6.41 -23.48 -8.48
C PRO A 116 7.19 -24.81 -8.36
N PRO A 117 6.56 -25.83 -7.76
CA PRO A 117 7.12 -26.58 -6.64
C PRO A 117 8.05 -27.73 -7.04
N ALA A 118 8.97 -28.05 -6.12
CA ALA A 118 9.67 -29.33 -6.12
C ALA A 118 8.65 -30.47 -6.01
N ALA A 119 8.59 -31.30 -7.05
CA ALA A 119 7.97 -32.61 -7.02
C ALA A 119 8.84 -33.57 -7.85
N GLY A 120 9.37 -34.60 -7.17
CA GLY A 120 10.21 -35.65 -7.75
C GLY A 120 11.14 -36.26 -6.72
#